data_AF-A0A0K0EIC0-F1
#
_entry.id   AF-A0A0K0EIC0-F1
#
_cell.length_a   1.000
_cell.length_b   1.000
_cell.length_c   1.000
_cell.angle_alpha   90.00
_cell.angle_beta   90.00
_cell.angle_gamma   90.00
#
_symmetry.space_group_name_H-M   'P 1'
#
loop_
_entity.id
_entity.type
_entity.pdbx_description
1 polymer ?
#
loop_
_entity_poly.entity_id
_entity_poly.type
_entity_poly.pdbx_seq_one_letter_code
_entity_poly.pdbx_strand_id
1 'polypeptide(L)'
;MIWFFKRIIFLSIISIIFSLQRCPDGWILNNKTLECFYFSNENLMAMNQAELFCKNETGGNLASIHSNDSLSIVETLSNKSLFLSWIGLMSDNNGSLFWTDGSRVNFTKWGGSMKPQLDHQQCFALKSIYPNDGFIPLHCSYNQPFLCKKKASSCPKTFYNSSLGTMYSSNFPKNYYNNLDCKYIINVPIGKRVEIIFSTFKTQKDYDYLEIWDGPNIGEGFLIGNFSGSSFKTWKNIYSTGNYMSLKFHTDSSITNTGWLGLFYAKTIPPIINVTGSSGELTSPNYPQKYDYNEDQYYLITGTEKSKINIIFVYFYTEPKYDYLVIYDGPSLYSKKLITLSGYMANSTSFKQIQSSQNKVLLHFVSDYVFNYNGFFLKWKTF
;
A
#
# COMPACT_ATOMS: atom_id res chain seq x y z
N MET A 1 -20.22 15.22 33.79
CA MET A 1 -21.21 15.71 32.80
C MET A 1 -20.99 14.96 31.48
N ILE A 2 -21.50 13.73 31.39
CA ILE A 2 -21.15 12.68 30.39
C ILE A 2 -21.98 12.81 29.09
N TRP A 3 -22.47 14.01 28.76
CA TRP A 3 -23.52 14.19 27.74
C TRP A 3 -23.12 15.00 26.50
N PHE A 4 -21.82 15.17 26.24
CA PHE A 4 -21.34 15.96 25.08
C PHE A 4 -20.72 15.16 23.93
N PHE A 5 -20.61 13.83 24.00
CA PHE A 5 -19.98 13.03 22.93
C PHE A 5 -20.91 12.52 21.81
N LYS A 6 -22.20 12.89 21.78
CA LYS A 6 -23.14 12.40 20.75
C LYS A 6 -23.51 13.40 19.64
N ARG A 7 -22.91 14.60 19.57
CA ARG A 7 -23.35 15.64 18.61
C ARG A 7 -22.34 16.19 17.60
N ILE A 8 -21.15 15.58 17.44
CA ILE A 8 -20.18 16.01 16.42
C ILE A 8 -20.05 14.96 15.29
N ILE A 9 -21.17 14.60 14.66
CA ILE A 9 -21.16 13.80 13.40
C ILE A 9 -21.71 14.58 12.20
N PHE A 10 -22.34 15.74 12.41
CA PHE A 10 -22.80 16.57 11.29
C PHE A 10 -22.00 17.86 11.29
N LEU A 11 -21.15 18.02 10.26
CA LEU A 11 -20.60 19.26 9.67
C LEU A 11 -19.11 19.11 9.32
N SER A 12 -18.83 18.30 8.30
CA SER A 12 -17.62 18.45 7.47
C SER A 12 -17.75 17.56 6.22
N ILE A 13 -18.75 17.81 5.38
CA ILE A 13 -18.68 17.37 3.98
C ILE A 13 -17.82 18.43 3.29
N ILE A 14 -16.53 18.50 3.66
CA ILE A 14 -15.55 19.24 2.90
C ILE A 14 -15.39 18.47 1.60
N SER A 15 -15.73 19.15 0.52
CA SER A 15 -15.66 18.73 -0.88
C SER A 15 -14.40 17.91 -1.19
N ILE A 16 -14.54 16.58 -1.11
CA ILE A 16 -13.60 15.66 -1.75
C ILE A 16 -13.82 15.82 -3.24
N ILE A 17 -12.92 16.51 -3.93
CA ILE A 17 -12.88 16.53 -5.39
C ILE A 17 -12.41 15.13 -5.81
N PHE A 18 -13.35 14.22 -6.02
CA PHE A 18 -13.07 12.87 -6.48
C PHE A 18 -12.65 12.91 -7.96
N SER A 19 -11.39 12.61 -8.26
CA SER A 19 -11.10 11.88 -9.51
C SER A 19 -11.36 10.40 -9.21
N LEU A 20 -12.56 9.91 -9.57
CA LEU A 20 -12.90 8.49 -9.47
C LEU A 20 -12.11 7.69 -10.51
N GLN A 21 -10.81 7.49 -10.29
CA GLN A 21 -10.06 6.51 -11.08
C GLN A 21 -10.47 5.11 -10.59
N ARG A 22 -11.42 4.48 -11.31
CA ARG A 22 -12.00 3.15 -10.99
C ARG A 22 -11.19 1.97 -11.57
N CYS A 23 -10.24 2.25 -12.45
CA CYS A 23 -9.34 1.27 -13.02
C CYS A 23 -7.90 1.59 -12.58
N PRO A 24 -7.04 0.57 -12.41
CA PRO A 24 -5.63 0.82 -12.12
C PRO A 24 -4.96 1.70 -13.20
N ASP A 25 -3.81 2.29 -12.86
CA ASP A 25 -3.05 3.10 -13.82
C ASP A 25 -2.69 2.25 -15.06
N GLY A 26 -2.89 2.79 -16.27
CA GLY A 26 -2.70 2.08 -17.54
C GLY A 26 -3.90 1.24 -18.03
N TRP A 27 -4.99 1.17 -17.27
CA TRP A 27 -6.22 0.46 -17.66
C TRP A 27 -7.30 1.42 -18.16
N ILE A 28 -8.11 0.97 -19.12
CA ILE A 28 -9.25 1.73 -19.69
C ILE A 28 -10.57 1.21 -19.12
N LEU A 29 -11.40 2.13 -18.61
CA LEU A 29 -12.71 1.83 -18.04
C LEU A 29 -13.81 1.81 -19.12
N ASN A 30 -14.56 0.72 -19.18
CA ASN A 30 -15.89 0.71 -19.77
C ASN A 30 -16.90 1.23 -18.73
N ASN A 31 -17.37 2.47 -18.92
CA ASN A 31 -18.32 3.11 -18.00
C ASN A 31 -19.68 2.40 -17.92
N LYS A 32 -20.08 1.67 -18.98
CA LYS A 32 -21.37 0.96 -19.02
C LYS A 32 -21.31 -0.37 -18.28
N THR A 33 -20.27 -1.16 -18.49
CA THR A 33 -20.15 -2.50 -17.90
C THR A 33 -19.36 -2.51 -16.58
N LEU A 34 -18.72 -1.39 -16.23
CA LEU A 34 -17.80 -1.25 -15.09
C LEU A 34 -16.69 -2.29 -15.14
N GLU A 35 -16.09 -2.43 -16.32
CA GLU A 35 -14.97 -3.33 -16.59
C GLU A 35 -13.73 -2.52 -16.98
N CYS A 36 -12.57 -2.96 -16.53
CA CYS A 36 -11.28 -2.38 -16.88
C CYS A 36 -10.58 -3.31 -17.87
N PHE A 37 -10.00 -2.72 -18.92
CA PHE A 37 -9.22 -3.42 -19.92
C PHE A 37 -7.77 -2.93 -19.93
N TYR A 38 -6.83 -3.86 -20.06
CA TYR A 38 -5.40 -3.60 -20.17
C TYR A 38 -4.82 -4.31 -21.37
N PHE A 39 -3.91 -3.65 -22.08
CA PHE A 39 -3.25 -4.17 -23.25
C PHE A 39 -1.75 -4.35 -23.00
N SER A 40 -1.30 -5.60 -23.06
CA SER A 40 0.12 -5.96 -23.00
C SER A 40 0.66 -6.12 -24.41
N ASN A 41 1.52 -5.20 -24.85
CA ASN A 41 2.14 -5.22 -26.18
C ASN A 41 3.63 -5.59 -26.17
N GLU A 42 4.30 -5.47 -25.02
CA GLU A 42 5.76 -5.67 -24.92
C GLU A 42 6.12 -7.12 -24.56
N ASN A 43 5.32 -7.76 -23.71
CA ASN A 43 5.54 -9.13 -23.27
C ASN A 43 4.64 -10.09 -24.07
N LEU A 44 5.10 -10.53 -25.24
CA LEU A 44 4.36 -11.47 -26.08
C LEU A 44 4.37 -12.87 -25.44
N MET A 45 3.20 -13.49 -25.28
CA MET A 45 3.07 -14.76 -24.56
C MET A 45 2.14 -15.74 -25.30
N ALA A 46 2.35 -17.03 -25.06
CA ALA A 46 1.37 -18.05 -25.41
C ALA A 46 0.09 -17.85 -24.59
N MET A 47 -1.05 -18.34 -25.11
CA MET A 47 -2.37 -18.09 -24.52
C MET A 47 -2.46 -18.45 -23.03
N ASN A 48 -1.93 -19.61 -22.64
CA ASN A 48 -1.97 -20.07 -21.24
C ASN A 48 -1.11 -19.20 -20.30
N GLN A 49 0.05 -18.74 -20.78
CA GLN A 49 0.92 -17.83 -20.03
C GLN A 49 0.30 -16.44 -19.91
N ALA A 50 -0.34 -15.95 -20.97
CA ALA A 50 -1.07 -14.69 -20.95
C ALA A 50 -2.25 -14.72 -19.96
N GLU A 51 -3.00 -15.84 -19.91
CA GLU A 51 -4.05 -16.03 -18.92
C GLU A 51 -3.50 -16.06 -17.48
N LEU A 52 -2.37 -16.76 -17.26
CA LEU A 52 -1.70 -16.77 -15.96
C LEU A 52 -1.20 -15.38 -15.57
N PHE A 53 -0.69 -14.59 -16.51
CA PHE A 53 -0.32 -13.20 -16.28
C PHE A 53 -1.54 -12.37 -15.86
N CYS A 54 -2.65 -12.45 -16.60
CA CYS A 54 -3.86 -11.71 -16.23
C CYS A 54 -4.36 -12.12 -14.83
N LYS A 55 -4.30 -13.40 -14.48
CA LYS A 55 -4.67 -13.89 -13.15
C LYS A 55 -3.74 -13.39 -12.05
N ASN A 56 -2.44 -13.61 -12.19
CA ASN A 56 -1.47 -13.43 -11.11
C ASN A 56 -1.02 -11.97 -10.96
N GLU A 57 -0.79 -11.27 -12.08
CA GLU A 57 -0.26 -9.91 -12.05
C GLU A 57 -1.38 -8.86 -11.92
N THR A 58 -2.60 -9.20 -12.36
CA THR A 58 -3.67 -8.19 -12.48
C THR A 58 -4.95 -8.49 -11.71
N GLY A 59 -5.14 -9.71 -11.23
CA GLY A 59 -6.39 -10.14 -10.58
C GLY A 59 -7.57 -10.22 -11.54
N GLY A 60 -7.32 -10.59 -12.80
CA GLY A 60 -8.32 -10.68 -13.87
C GLY A 60 -8.14 -11.93 -14.72
N ASN A 61 -8.66 -11.86 -15.94
CA ASN A 61 -8.54 -12.92 -16.94
C ASN A 61 -8.22 -12.29 -18.30
N LEU A 62 -7.89 -13.11 -19.30
CA LEU A 62 -7.95 -12.63 -20.68
C LEU A 62 -9.36 -12.13 -21.01
N ALA A 63 -9.43 -11.10 -21.85
CA ALA A 63 -10.63 -10.34 -22.04
C ALA A 63 -11.76 -11.17 -22.66
N SER A 64 -12.85 -11.33 -21.92
CA SER A 64 -14.14 -11.78 -22.44
C SER A 64 -14.96 -10.59 -22.95
N ILE A 65 -15.62 -10.77 -24.09
CA ILE A 65 -16.34 -9.71 -24.81
C ILE A 65 -17.81 -10.09 -24.91
N HIS A 66 -18.70 -9.26 -24.36
CA HIS A 66 -20.15 -9.52 -24.29
C HIS A 66 -21.00 -8.44 -24.97
N SER A 67 -20.37 -7.44 -25.58
CA SER A 67 -21.07 -6.33 -26.23
C SER A 67 -20.17 -5.59 -27.23
N ASN A 68 -20.80 -4.88 -28.18
CA ASN A 68 -20.09 -3.98 -29.10
C ASN A 68 -19.34 -2.85 -28.36
N ASP A 69 -19.85 -2.39 -27.22
CA ASP A 69 -19.17 -1.39 -26.39
C ASP A 69 -17.85 -1.91 -25.80
N SER A 70 -17.82 -3.18 -25.38
CA SER A 70 -16.58 -3.80 -24.88
C SER A 70 -15.61 -4.07 -26.03
N LEU A 71 -16.14 -4.50 -27.17
CA LEU A 71 -15.39 -4.76 -28.39
C LEU A 71 -14.67 -3.49 -28.88
N SER A 72 -15.33 -2.33 -28.94
CA SER A 72 -14.72 -1.10 -29.44
C SER A 72 -13.54 -0.62 -28.58
N ILE A 73 -13.62 -0.83 -27.25
CA ILE A 73 -12.52 -0.52 -26.33
C ILE A 73 -11.32 -1.43 -26.61
N VAL A 74 -11.54 -2.74 -26.74
CA VAL A 74 -10.44 -3.67 -27.00
C VAL A 74 -9.83 -3.48 -28.39
N GLU A 75 -10.63 -3.16 -29.41
CA GLU A 75 -10.14 -2.83 -30.76
C GLU A 75 -9.28 -1.56 -30.75
N THR A 76 -9.72 -0.53 -30.01
CA THR A 76 -8.94 0.71 -29.84
C THR A 76 -7.62 0.46 -29.13
N LEU A 77 -7.62 -0.40 -28.11
CA LEU A 77 -6.42 -0.80 -27.39
C LEU A 77 -5.46 -1.61 -28.27
N SER A 78 -5.97 -2.58 -29.03
CA SER A 78 -5.17 -3.47 -29.87
C SER A 78 -4.63 -2.80 -31.13
N ASN A 79 -5.27 -1.72 -31.63
CA ASN A 79 -4.76 -0.91 -32.75
C ASN A 79 -3.36 -0.33 -32.54
N LYS A 80 -2.85 -0.36 -31.30
CA LYS A 80 -1.46 0.00 -30.99
C LYS A 80 -0.44 -1.05 -31.45
N SER A 81 -0.90 -2.22 -31.92
CA SER A 81 -0.05 -3.31 -32.40
C SER A 81 -0.43 -3.72 -33.81
N LEU A 82 0.58 -4.15 -34.57
CA LEU A 82 0.39 -4.78 -35.87
C LEU A 82 0.05 -6.27 -35.74
N PHE A 83 0.20 -6.84 -34.55
CA PHE A 83 -0.07 -8.25 -34.26
C PHE A 83 -1.50 -8.46 -33.74
N LEU A 84 -2.01 -9.68 -33.94
CA LEU A 84 -3.28 -10.12 -33.36
C LEU A 84 -3.15 -10.17 -31.84
N SER A 85 -4.21 -9.84 -31.10
CA SER A 85 -4.13 -9.81 -29.62
C SER A 85 -4.97 -10.92 -29.00
N TRP A 86 -4.39 -11.76 -28.13
CA TRP A 86 -5.15 -12.78 -27.42
C TRP A 86 -6.32 -12.18 -26.64
N ILE A 87 -7.48 -12.81 -26.79
CA ILE A 87 -8.69 -12.61 -25.97
C ILE A 87 -9.02 -13.93 -25.29
N GLY A 88 -9.87 -13.92 -24.26
CA GLY A 88 -10.15 -15.11 -23.45
C GLY A 88 -10.97 -16.21 -24.12
N LEU A 89 -11.21 -16.16 -25.44
CA LEU A 89 -12.09 -17.12 -26.11
C LEU A 89 -11.29 -18.36 -26.51
N MET A 90 -11.85 -19.54 -26.23
CA MET A 90 -11.29 -20.83 -26.57
C MET A 90 -12.37 -21.77 -27.08
N SER A 91 -12.00 -22.77 -27.88
CA SER A 91 -12.83 -23.96 -28.14
C SER A 91 -12.28 -25.16 -27.38
N ASP A 92 -13.17 -26.03 -26.89
CA ASP A 92 -12.78 -27.34 -26.39
C ASP A 92 -12.58 -28.35 -27.54
N ASN A 93 -12.26 -29.61 -27.20
CA ASN A 93 -12.08 -30.68 -28.18
C ASN A 93 -13.35 -31.05 -28.96
N ASN A 94 -14.52 -30.61 -28.50
CA ASN A 94 -15.80 -30.83 -29.16
C ASN A 94 -16.25 -29.61 -29.98
N GLY A 95 -15.41 -28.57 -30.07
CA GLY A 95 -15.75 -27.32 -30.75
C GLY A 95 -16.70 -26.39 -29.99
N SER A 96 -16.94 -26.66 -28.71
CA SER A 96 -17.75 -25.78 -27.86
C SER A 96 -16.91 -24.58 -27.41
N LEU A 97 -17.45 -23.38 -27.59
CA LEU A 97 -16.78 -22.14 -27.23
C LEU A 97 -17.00 -21.79 -25.75
N PHE A 98 -15.95 -21.34 -25.08
CA PHE A 98 -16.01 -20.82 -23.71
C PHE A 98 -15.02 -19.67 -23.51
N TRP A 99 -15.31 -18.80 -22.54
CA TRP A 99 -14.38 -17.78 -22.08
C TRP A 99 -13.53 -18.32 -20.91
N THR A 100 -12.24 -17.96 -20.85
CA THR A 100 -11.31 -18.39 -19.78
C THR A 100 -11.70 -17.90 -18.39
N ASP A 101 -12.51 -16.85 -18.30
CA ASP A 101 -13.09 -16.33 -17.06
C ASP A 101 -14.35 -17.08 -16.58
N GLY A 102 -14.80 -18.09 -17.34
CA GLY A 102 -15.99 -18.89 -17.04
C GLY A 102 -17.33 -18.20 -17.38
N SER A 103 -17.30 -17.00 -17.95
CA SER A 103 -18.50 -16.31 -18.40
C SER A 103 -19.13 -17.00 -19.62
N ARG A 104 -20.45 -16.85 -19.79
CA ARG A 104 -21.17 -17.45 -20.91
C ARG A 104 -20.81 -16.75 -22.23
N VAL A 105 -20.53 -17.53 -23.28
CA VAL A 105 -20.41 -17.02 -24.65
C VAL A 105 -21.79 -16.63 -25.18
N ASN A 106 -22.09 -15.33 -25.17
CA ASN A 106 -23.34 -14.73 -25.65
C ASN A 106 -23.11 -13.70 -26.78
N PHE A 107 -21.86 -13.49 -27.18
CA PHE A 107 -21.46 -12.52 -28.18
C PHE A 107 -20.26 -13.07 -28.96
N THR A 108 -20.29 -12.91 -30.29
CA THR A 108 -19.18 -13.26 -31.19
C THR A 108 -19.16 -12.29 -32.36
N LYS A 109 -17.96 -11.88 -32.80
CA LYS A 109 -17.73 -11.18 -34.07
C LYS A 109 -16.58 -11.88 -34.77
N TRP A 110 -16.85 -12.72 -35.76
CA TRP A 110 -15.82 -13.49 -36.46
C TRP A 110 -15.08 -12.61 -37.48
N GLY A 111 -13.75 -12.73 -37.53
CA GLY A 111 -12.97 -12.09 -38.58
C GLY A 111 -13.16 -12.83 -39.91
N GLY A 112 -13.73 -12.15 -40.91
CA GLY A 112 -14.05 -12.75 -42.21
C GLY A 112 -15.51 -13.21 -42.31
N SER A 113 -15.86 -13.84 -43.44
CA SER A 113 -17.25 -14.13 -43.79
C SER A 113 -17.87 -15.35 -43.11
N MET A 114 -17.08 -16.22 -42.42
CA MET A 114 -17.59 -17.46 -41.84
C MET A 114 -16.99 -17.75 -40.46
N LYS A 115 -17.82 -18.30 -39.56
CA LYS A 115 -17.36 -18.94 -38.31
C LYS A 115 -16.36 -20.05 -38.68
N PRO A 116 -15.18 -20.12 -38.04
CA PRO A 116 -14.20 -21.15 -38.35
C PRO A 116 -14.72 -22.55 -37.98
N GLN A 117 -14.17 -23.58 -38.64
CA GLN A 117 -14.38 -24.98 -38.24
C GLN A 117 -13.72 -25.21 -36.89
N LEU A 118 -14.50 -25.70 -35.92
CA LEU A 118 -14.11 -25.84 -34.52
C LEU A 118 -13.83 -27.30 -34.18
N ASP A 119 -13.07 -28.01 -35.00
CA ASP A 119 -12.93 -29.47 -34.87
C ASP A 119 -11.85 -29.88 -33.85
N HIS A 120 -11.13 -28.89 -33.28
CA HIS A 120 -10.05 -29.08 -32.33
C HIS A 120 -10.00 -27.90 -31.34
N GLN A 121 -9.20 -28.05 -30.28
CA GLN A 121 -8.89 -26.95 -29.37
C GLN A 121 -8.20 -25.81 -30.13
N GLN A 122 -8.84 -24.65 -30.13
CA GLN A 122 -8.34 -23.43 -30.75
C GLN A 122 -8.37 -22.29 -29.74
N CYS A 123 -7.43 -21.38 -29.89
CA CYS A 123 -7.40 -20.12 -29.17
C CYS A 123 -7.74 -18.99 -30.14
N PHE A 124 -8.30 -17.91 -29.63
CA PHE A 124 -8.77 -16.82 -30.48
C PHE A 124 -8.06 -15.52 -30.15
N ALA A 125 -7.66 -14.80 -31.19
CA ALA A 125 -7.11 -13.46 -31.09
C ALA A 125 -8.01 -12.45 -31.81
N LEU A 126 -7.97 -11.21 -31.36
CA LEU A 126 -8.66 -10.09 -31.98
C LEU A 126 -7.79 -9.50 -33.09
N LYS A 127 -8.37 -9.39 -34.28
CA LYS A 127 -7.90 -8.51 -35.35
C LYS A 127 -8.73 -7.23 -35.32
N SER A 128 -8.10 -6.07 -35.14
CA SER A 128 -8.82 -4.79 -35.09
C SER A 128 -8.75 -3.97 -36.38
N ILE A 129 -7.94 -4.41 -37.37
CA ILE A 129 -7.74 -3.70 -38.63
C ILE A 129 -8.59 -4.32 -39.74
N TYR A 130 -9.36 -3.48 -40.43
CA TYR A 130 -10.13 -3.84 -41.63
C TYR A 130 -9.20 -4.17 -42.82
N PRO A 131 -9.56 -5.12 -43.70
CA PRO A 131 -10.76 -5.99 -43.67
C PRO A 131 -10.61 -7.19 -42.75
N ASN A 132 -11.75 -7.81 -42.42
CA ASN A 132 -11.86 -9.05 -41.61
C ASN A 132 -11.50 -8.85 -40.13
N ASP A 133 -11.81 -7.68 -39.57
CA ASP A 133 -11.74 -7.42 -38.14
C ASP A 133 -12.71 -8.32 -37.35
N GLY A 134 -12.30 -8.75 -36.16
CA GLY A 134 -13.01 -9.71 -35.33
C GLY A 134 -12.11 -10.79 -34.75
N PHE A 135 -12.73 -11.88 -34.30
CA PHE A 135 -12.09 -13.00 -33.64
C PHE A 135 -11.57 -13.98 -34.69
N ILE A 136 -10.28 -14.26 -34.64
CA ILE A 136 -9.57 -15.14 -35.58
C ILE A 136 -8.97 -16.31 -34.79
N PRO A 137 -9.17 -17.56 -35.24
CA PRO A 137 -8.53 -18.71 -34.62
C PRO A 137 -7.02 -18.69 -34.88
N LEU A 138 -6.24 -19.00 -33.84
CA LEU A 138 -4.80 -19.14 -33.89
C LEU A 138 -4.37 -20.34 -33.03
N HIS A 139 -3.18 -20.86 -33.32
CA HIS A 139 -2.58 -21.88 -32.49
C HIS A 139 -2.19 -21.29 -31.11
N CYS A 140 -2.64 -21.93 -30.03
CA CYS A 140 -2.51 -21.42 -28.66
C CYS A 140 -1.06 -21.17 -28.20
N SER A 141 -0.08 -21.81 -28.85
CA SER A 141 1.35 -21.66 -28.53
C SER A 141 2.02 -20.44 -29.16
N TYR A 142 1.31 -19.68 -30.00
CA TYR A 142 1.89 -18.47 -30.59
C TYR A 142 2.02 -17.36 -29.55
N ASN A 143 3.18 -16.71 -29.55
CA ASN A 143 3.40 -15.54 -28.72
C ASN A 143 2.73 -14.34 -29.36
N GLN A 144 1.73 -13.77 -28.69
CA GLN A 144 0.99 -12.61 -29.15
C GLN A 144 0.89 -11.56 -28.03
N PRO A 145 0.63 -10.29 -28.38
CA PRO A 145 0.05 -9.34 -27.44
C PRO A 145 -1.25 -9.88 -26.86
N PHE A 146 -1.70 -9.35 -25.74
CA PHE A 146 -2.93 -9.84 -25.12
C PHE A 146 -3.68 -8.76 -24.34
N LEU A 147 -4.98 -8.98 -24.19
CA LEU A 147 -5.90 -8.09 -23.49
C LEU A 147 -6.34 -8.75 -22.18
N CYS A 148 -6.06 -8.13 -21.05
CA CYS A 148 -6.64 -8.53 -19.76
C CYS A 148 -7.92 -7.74 -19.50
N LYS A 149 -8.89 -8.37 -18.83
CA LYS A 149 -10.11 -7.75 -18.31
C LYS A 149 -10.28 -8.07 -16.83
N LYS A 150 -10.73 -7.09 -16.06
CA LYS A 150 -11.25 -7.29 -14.70
C LYS A 150 -12.42 -6.36 -14.43
N LYS A 151 -13.18 -6.63 -13.37
CA LYS A 151 -14.17 -5.64 -12.89
C LYS A 151 -13.45 -4.40 -12.38
N ALA A 152 -14.03 -3.23 -12.66
CA ALA A 152 -13.54 -1.98 -12.10
C ALA A 152 -13.60 -2.06 -10.57
N SER A 153 -12.55 -1.57 -9.91
CA SER A 153 -12.55 -1.53 -8.45
C SER A 153 -13.72 -0.67 -8.01
N SER A 154 -14.52 -1.17 -7.07
CA SER A 154 -15.60 -0.37 -6.48
C SER A 154 -15.07 0.80 -5.65
N CYS A 155 -13.76 0.84 -5.39
CA CYS A 155 -13.10 1.89 -4.64
C CYS A 155 -12.22 2.76 -5.55
N PRO A 156 -12.59 4.03 -5.78
CA PRO A 156 -11.71 4.98 -6.43
C PRO A 156 -10.51 5.34 -5.54
N LYS A 157 -9.44 5.82 -6.17
CA LYS A 157 -8.37 6.54 -5.45
C LYS A 157 -8.99 7.72 -4.71
N THR A 158 -8.85 7.75 -3.38
CA THR A 158 -9.41 8.81 -2.53
C THR A 158 -8.29 9.70 -2.01
N PHE A 159 -8.43 11.00 -2.21
CA PHE A 159 -7.48 12.00 -1.72
C PHE A 159 -8.13 12.84 -0.61
N TYR A 160 -7.52 12.83 0.57
CA TYR A 160 -7.92 13.65 1.70
C TYR A 160 -6.97 14.83 1.84
N ASN A 161 -7.52 16.03 1.89
CA ASN A 161 -6.75 17.27 2.08
C ASN A 161 -7.33 18.06 3.26
N SER A 162 -7.21 17.50 4.46
CA SER A 162 -7.86 18.01 5.66
C SER A 162 -7.05 17.68 6.91
N SER A 163 -7.32 18.39 8.01
CA SER A 163 -6.66 18.13 9.30
C SER A 163 -7.24 16.94 10.08
N LEU A 164 -8.36 16.41 9.64
CA LEU A 164 -8.97 15.21 10.16
C LEU A 164 -9.85 14.58 9.10
N GLY A 165 -10.11 13.28 9.22
CA GLY A 165 -11.05 12.61 8.35
C GLY A 165 -11.29 11.17 8.76
N THR A 166 -12.31 10.59 8.13
CA THR A 166 -12.72 9.21 8.33
C THR A 166 -12.51 8.45 7.04
N MET A 167 -11.93 7.25 7.15
CA MET A 167 -11.63 6.37 6.04
C MET A 167 -12.17 4.98 6.33
N TYR A 168 -12.59 4.27 5.30
CA TYR A 168 -13.14 2.93 5.47
C TYR A 168 -12.92 2.08 4.22
N SER A 169 -12.90 0.76 4.42
CA SER A 169 -12.97 -0.21 3.35
C SER A 169 -14.30 -0.06 2.58
N SER A 170 -14.30 -0.43 1.30
CA SER A 170 -15.52 -0.38 0.50
C SER A 170 -16.68 -1.14 1.17
N ASN A 171 -17.91 -0.64 0.99
CA ASN A 171 -19.15 -1.24 1.52
C ASN A 171 -19.28 -1.29 3.07
N PHE A 172 -18.32 -0.75 3.84
CA PHE A 172 -18.42 -0.66 5.31
C PHE A 172 -19.73 0.05 5.73
N PRO A 173 -20.48 -0.45 6.73
CA PRO A 173 -20.14 -1.51 7.69
C PRO A 173 -20.44 -2.94 7.23
N LYS A 174 -20.89 -3.14 5.98
CA LYS A 174 -21.01 -4.48 5.38
C LYS A 174 -19.63 -4.98 4.93
N ASN A 175 -19.59 -6.23 4.50
CA ASN A 175 -18.36 -6.82 3.99
C ASN A 175 -17.84 -6.08 2.74
N TYR A 176 -16.53 -5.90 2.66
CA TYR A 176 -15.88 -5.41 1.45
C TYR A 176 -16.05 -6.40 0.29
N TYR A 177 -15.81 -5.93 -0.94
CA TYR A 177 -15.84 -6.78 -2.14
C TYR A 177 -14.47 -7.42 -2.40
N ASN A 178 -14.46 -8.53 -3.14
CA ASN A 178 -13.25 -9.18 -3.64
C ASN A 178 -12.59 -8.36 -4.76
N ASN A 179 -11.33 -8.65 -5.04
CA ASN A 179 -10.54 -8.12 -6.16
C ASN A 179 -10.41 -6.57 -6.19
N LEU A 180 -10.30 -5.95 -5.02
CA LEU A 180 -10.08 -4.53 -4.85
C LEU A 180 -8.60 -4.17 -4.72
N ASP A 181 -8.26 -3.01 -5.27
CA ASP A 181 -6.99 -2.30 -5.02
C ASP A 181 -7.31 -0.84 -4.69
N CYS A 182 -7.79 -0.57 -3.48
CA CYS A 182 -8.17 0.76 -3.06
C CYS A 182 -6.94 1.57 -2.65
N LYS A 183 -6.81 2.79 -3.17
CA LYS A 183 -5.72 3.72 -2.81
C LYS A 183 -6.28 4.91 -2.04
N TYR A 184 -5.66 5.24 -0.92
CA TYR A 184 -6.01 6.41 -0.10
C TYR A 184 -4.75 7.25 0.11
N ILE A 185 -4.82 8.56 -0.14
CA ILE A 185 -3.73 9.48 0.12
C ILE A 185 -4.24 10.56 1.07
N ILE A 186 -3.52 10.74 2.17
CA ILE A 186 -3.82 11.76 3.17
C ILE A 186 -2.76 12.83 3.06
N ASN A 187 -3.21 14.07 2.93
CA ASN A 187 -2.42 15.28 3.04
C ASN A 187 -2.98 16.13 4.19
N VAL A 188 -2.20 16.27 5.26
CA VAL A 188 -2.49 17.22 6.35
C VAL A 188 -1.72 18.53 6.12
N PRO A 189 -2.02 19.62 6.85
CA PRO A 189 -1.28 20.87 6.69
C PRO A 189 0.24 20.71 6.88
N ILE A 190 1.01 21.53 6.18
CA ILE A 190 2.48 21.58 6.28
C ILE A 190 2.90 21.82 7.74
N GLY A 191 3.97 21.15 8.18
CA GLY A 191 4.45 21.19 9.56
C GLY A 191 3.67 20.30 10.53
N LYS A 192 2.69 19.54 10.04
CA LYS A 192 1.99 18.48 10.79
C LYS A 192 2.39 17.10 10.27
N ARG A 193 2.20 16.08 11.10
CA ARG A 193 2.18 14.67 10.73
C ARG A 193 0.77 14.11 10.78
N VAL A 194 0.53 13.06 10.01
CA VAL A 194 -0.69 12.26 10.06
C VAL A 194 -0.58 11.32 11.25
N GLU A 195 -1.62 11.27 12.08
CA GLU A 195 -1.86 10.21 13.05
C GLU A 195 -3.08 9.41 12.60
N ILE A 196 -2.98 8.08 12.54
CA ILE A 196 -4.11 7.19 12.23
C ILE A 196 -4.39 6.26 13.39
N ILE A 197 -5.68 6.12 13.70
CA ILE A 197 -6.22 5.10 14.58
C ILE A 197 -7.30 4.30 13.85
N PHE A 198 -7.35 2.99 14.08
CA PHE A 198 -8.42 2.15 13.55
C PHE A 198 -9.37 1.76 14.68
N SER A 199 -10.66 1.98 14.47
CA SER A 199 -11.70 1.57 15.42
C SER A 199 -12.07 0.09 15.26
N THR A 200 -11.96 -0.43 14.04
CA THR A 200 -12.13 -1.84 13.70
C THR A 200 -11.23 -2.19 12.52
N PHE A 201 -10.74 -3.42 12.51
CA PHE A 201 -9.95 -4.00 11.43
C PHE A 201 -10.18 -5.51 11.38
N LYS A 202 -10.83 -6.00 10.32
CA LYS A 202 -11.12 -7.40 10.09
C LYS A 202 -11.06 -7.71 8.60
N THR A 203 -9.99 -8.36 8.18
CA THR A 203 -9.76 -8.80 6.80
C THR A 203 -9.47 -10.29 6.75
N GLN A 204 -9.46 -10.91 5.57
CA GLN A 204 -8.92 -12.25 5.40
C GLN A 204 -7.43 -12.22 5.74
N LYS A 205 -7.03 -13.05 6.71
CA LYS A 205 -5.64 -13.10 7.16
C LYS A 205 -4.73 -13.53 6.02
N ASP A 206 -3.61 -12.84 5.85
CA ASP A 206 -2.54 -13.10 4.88
C ASP A 206 -2.90 -12.91 3.38
N TYR A 207 -4.18 -12.73 3.03
CA TYR A 207 -4.64 -12.53 1.64
C TYR A 207 -5.19 -11.11 1.39
N ASP A 208 -5.98 -10.60 2.34
CA ASP A 208 -6.53 -9.25 2.26
C ASP A 208 -5.82 -8.35 3.24
N TYR A 209 -5.16 -7.32 2.72
CA TYR A 209 -4.27 -6.51 3.52
C TYR A 209 -4.40 -5.02 3.27
N LEU A 210 -4.13 -4.26 4.32
CA LEU A 210 -3.94 -2.83 4.26
C LEU A 210 -2.44 -2.55 4.37
N GLU A 211 -1.85 -1.97 3.34
CA GLU A 211 -0.52 -1.37 3.44
C GLU A 211 -0.63 0.08 3.87
N ILE A 212 0.27 0.52 4.74
CA ILE A 212 0.38 1.91 5.16
C ILE A 212 1.80 2.37 4.91
N TRP A 213 1.94 3.47 4.18
CA TRP A 213 3.19 4.01 3.70
C TRP A 213 3.39 5.42 4.25
N ASP A 214 4.59 5.69 4.78
CA ASP A 214 5.02 7.00 5.20
C ASP A 214 5.48 7.82 3.98
N GLY A 215 4.58 8.67 3.48
CA GLY A 215 4.80 9.47 2.27
C GLY A 215 3.58 9.53 1.33
N PRO A 216 3.69 10.33 0.26
CA PRO A 216 2.56 10.59 -0.65
C PRO A 216 2.25 9.44 -1.60
N ASN A 217 3.23 8.57 -1.87
CA ASN A 217 3.15 7.55 -2.90
C ASN A 217 3.35 6.14 -2.31
N ILE A 218 2.45 5.23 -2.69
CA ILE A 218 2.55 3.80 -2.39
C ILE A 218 3.78 3.23 -3.11
N GLY A 219 4.65 2.54 -2.39
CA GLY A 219 5.85 1.89 -2.94
C GLY A 219 7.12 2.74 -3.00
N GLU A 220 7.03 4.06 -2.78
CA GLU A 220 8.21 4.95 -2.78
C GLU A 220 8.67 5.35 -1.36
N GLY A 221 7.74 5.34 -0.39
CA GLY A 221 8.00 5.69 1.01
C GLY A 221 8.42 4.52 1.89
N PHE A 222 8.53 4.75 3.20
CA PHE A 222 8.73 3.68 4.18
C PHE A 222 7.41 2.90 4.36
N LEU A 223 7.42 1.58 4.19
CA LEU A 223 6.26 0.73 4.50
C LEU A 223 6.11 0.58 6.01
N ILE A 224 5.23 1.37 6.63
CA ILE A 224 4.92 1.31 8.06
C ILE A 224 4.45 -0.09 8.45
N GLY A 225 3.63 -0.70 7.61
CA GLY A 225 3.22 -2.08 7.81
C GLY A 225 2.28 -2.57 6.73
N ASN A 226 2.23 -3.90 6.61
CA ASN A 226 1.25 -4.65 5.83
C ASN A 226 0.41 -5.44 6.84
N PHE A 227 -0.89 -5.16 6.89
CA PHE A 227 -1.77 -5.55 7.98
C PHE A 227 -2.88 -6.46 7.45
N SER A 228 -3.11 -7.60 8.09
CA SER A 228 -4.19 -8.51 7.72
C SER A 228 -4.82 -9.21 8.93
N GLY A 229 -5.95 -9.87 8.69
CA GLY A 229 -6.67 -10.63 9.72
C GLY A 229 -7.42 -9.71 10.69
N SER A 230 -7.40 -10.07 11.98
CA SER A 230 -8.01 -9.29 13.07
C SER A 230 -6.96 -8.73 14.03
N SER A 231 -5.71 -8.61 13.58
CA SER A 231 -4.53 -8.28 14.39
C SER A 231 -4.45 -6.79 14.77
N PHE A 232 -5.51 -6.23 15.34
CA PHE A 232 -5.51 -4.85 15.84
C PHE A 232 -4.79 -4.70 17.20
N LYS A 233 -4.83 -5.74 18.06
CA LYS A 233 -4.44 -5.64 19.49
C LYS A 233 -2.99 -5.19 19.77
N THR A 234 -2.11 -5.13 18.78
CA THR A 234 -0.71 -4.74 18.96
C THR A 234 -0.37 -3.31 18.49
N TRP A 235 -1.32 -2.57 17.90
CA TRP A 235 -1.00 -1.27 17.28
C TRP A 235 -1.50 -0.11 18.16
N LYS A 236 -0.56 0.62 18.79
CA LYS A 236 -0.77 2.01 19.20
C LYS A 236 -0.89 2.90 17.94
N ASN A 237 -1.29 4.16 18.13
CA ASN A 237 -1.42 5.19 17.10
C ASN A 237 -0.28 5.14 16.05
N ILE A 238 -0.63 5.22 14.78
CA ILE A 238 0.31 5.17 13.65
C ILE A 238 0.60 6.59 13.20
N TYR A 239 1.85 6.96 12.98
CA TYR A 239 2.27 8.32 12.64
C TYR A 239 3.02 8.42 11.30
N SER A 240 2.81 9.43 10.48
CA SER A 240 3.79 9.73 9.42
C SER A 240 4.95 10.54 9.98
N THR A 241 6.06 10.59 9.26
CA THR A 241 7.16 11.52 9.57
C THR A 241 6.88 12.93 9.02
N GLY A 242 6.17 13.01 7.89
CA GLY A 242 5.77 14.27 7.25
C GLY A 242 4.27 14.46 7.16
N ASN A 243 3.83 15.42 6.35
CA ASN A 243 2.41 15.76 6.18
C ASN A 243 1.63 14.83 5.26
N TYR A 244 2.26 13.76 4.76
CA TYR A 244 1.65 12.77 3.89
C TYR A 244 1.67 11.37 4.49
N MET A 245 0.59 10.62 4.28
CA MET A 245 0.53 9.18 4.49
C MET A 245 -0.34 8.57 3.39
N SER A 246 0.06 7.43 2.85
CA SER A 246 -0.72 6.73 1.81
C SER A 246 -1.03 5.30 2.23
N LEU A 247 -2.19 4.80 1.83
CA LEU A 247 -2.69 3.49 2.19
C LEU A 247 -3.16 2.75 0.94
N LYS A 248 -2.89 1.44 0.89
CA LYS A 248 -3.39 0.55 -0.15
C LYS A 248 -4.17 -0.59 0.49
N PHE A 249 -5.46 -0.71 0.22
CA PHE A 249 -6.26 -1.86 0.64
C PHE A 249 -6.42 -2.81 -0.53
N HIS A 250 -5.80 -3.99 -0.43
CA HIS A 250 -5.84 -5.05 -1.41
C HIS A 250 -6.72 -6.20 -0.91
N THR A 251 -7.52 -6.79 -1.80
CA THR A 251 -8.31 -7.99 -1.51
C THR A 251 -8.21 -9.02 -2.62
N ASP A 252 -8.17 -10.31 -2.27
CA ASP A 252 -8.15 -11.42 -3.23
C ASP A 252 -9.55 -11.75 -3.79
N SER A 253 -9.68 -12.92 -4.43
CA SER A 253 -10.90 -13.39 -5.08
C SER A 253 -11.94 -14.06 -4.16
N SER A 254 -11.66 -14.18 -2.86
CA SER A 254 -12.40 -15.02 -1.89
C SER A 254 -12.56 -14.36 -0.51
N ILE A 255 -13.28 -15.02 0.39
CA ILE A 255 -13.48 -14.69 1.82
C ILE A 255 -13.51 -13.19 2.17
N THR A 256 -14.71 -12.60 2.18
CA THR A 256 -14.88 -11.21 2.61
C THR A 256 -15.13 -11.09 4.11
N ASN A 257 -14.72 -9.95 4.68
CA ASN A 257 -15.02 -9.56 6.06
C ASN A 257 -15.51 -8.10 6.11
N THR A 258 -15.85 -7.60 7.30
CA THR A 258 -16.33 -6.22 7.49
C THR A 258 -15.29 -5.15 7.12
N GLY A 259 -14.01 -5.50 7.02
CA GLY A 259 -12.94 -4.58 6.67
C GLY A 259 -12.56 -3.66 7.83
N TRP A 260 -12.39 -2.37 7.56
CA TRP A 260 -11.77 -1.45 8.49
C TRP A 260 -12.41 -0.06 8.49
N LEU A 261 -12.33 0.61 9.64
CA LEU A 261 -12.74 2.00 9.84
C LEU A 261 -11.61 2.74 10.56
N GLY A 262 -10.95 3.63 9.84
CA GLY A 262 -9.85 4.46 10.29
C GLY A 262 -10.26 5.92 10.48
N LEU A 263 -9.67 6.55 11.48
CA LEU A 263 -9.74 7.99 11.71
C LEU A 263 -8.32 8.53 11.63
N PHE A 264 -8.14 9.62 10.89
CA PHE A 264 -6.87 10.32 10.83
C PHE A 264 -6.97 11.73 11.40
N TYR A 265 -5.86 12.22 11.93
CA TYR A 265 -5.71 13.54 12.53
C TYR A 265 -4.38 14.16 12.13
N ALA A 266 -4.35 15.47 11.97
CA ALA A 266 -3.14 16.26 11.90
C ALA A 266 -2.61 16.45 13.33
N LYS A 267 -1.43 15.91 13.61
CA LYS A 267 -0.68 16.13 14.84
C LYS A 267 0.52 17.02 14.57
N THR A 268 0.90 17.81 15.57
CA THR A 268 2.17 18.53 15.50
C THR A 268 3.32 17.53 15.43
N ILE A 269 4.30 17.79 14.57
CA ILE A 269 5.54 17.01 14.52
C ILE A 269 6.36 17.41 15.75
N PRO A 270 6.78 16.47 16.62
CA PRO A 270 7.70 16.78 17.69
C PRO A 270 9.03 17.34 17.14
N PRO A 271 9.66 18.33 17.79
CA PRO A 271 10.93 18.85 17.34
C PRO A 271 12.00 17.75 17.36
N ILE A 272 12.73 17.62 16.24
CA ILE A 272 13.86 16.68 16.13
C ILE A 272 15.16 17.45 16.31
N ILE A 273 15.97 17.06 17.29
CA ILE A 273 17.33 17.57 17.47
C ILE A 273 18.23 16.86 16.46
N ASN A 274 18.66 17.59 15.43
CA ASN A 274 19.52 17.07 14.38
C ASN A 274 20.99 17.27 14.77
N VAL A 275 21.79 16.21 14.71
CA VAL A 275 23.24 16.27 14.89
C VAL A 275 23.93 15.62 13.70
N THR A 276 24.95 16.28 13.18
CA THR A 276 25.66 15.85 11.96
C THR A 276 27.16 15.87 12.18
N GLY A 277 27.90 14.95 11.55
CA GLY A 277 29.37 14.93 11.62
C GLY A 277 29.95 13.52 11.69
N SER A 278 31.23 13.42 12.04
CA SER A 278 31.93 12.14 12.24
C SER A 278 31.90 11.65 13.69
N SER A 279 31.56 12.52 14.64
CA SER A 279 31.35 12.17 16.05
C SER A 279 30.59 13.28 16.76
N GLY A 280 30.08 12.97 17.94
CA GLY A 280 29.42 13.94 18.79
C GLY A 280 28.90 13.32 20.07
N GLU A 281 28.15 14.12 20.82
CA GLU A 281 27.57 13.72 22.10
C GLU A 281 26.09 14.11 22.12
N LEU A 282 25.28 13.34 22.83
CA LEU A 282 23.85 13.62 23.06
C LEU A 282 23.50 13.36 24.51
N THR A 283 22.58 14.16 25.04
CA THR A 283 22.05 13.99 26.38
C THR A 283 20.53 14.03 26.37
N SER A 284 19.91 13.40 27.36
CA SER A 284 18.52 13.68 27.71
C SER A 284 18.34 15.17 28.06
N PRO A 285 17.11 15.69 28.03
CA PRO A 285 16.81 17.02 28.52
C PRO A 285 17.35 17.23 29.94
N ASN A 286 17.83 18.45 30.21
CA ASN A 286 18.34 18.92 31.51
C ASN A 286 19.58 18.19 32.09
N TYR A 287 20.13 17.17 31.43
CA TYR A 287 21.32 16.45 31.92
C TYR A 287 22.46 17.43 32.29
N PRO A 288 23.12 17.30 33.46
CA PRO A 288 23.07 16.16 34.40
C PRO A 288 21.93 16.22 35.43
N GLN A 289 21.02 17.20 35.35
CA GLN A 289 19.81 17.22 36.18
C GLN A 289 18.79 16.19 35.66
N LYS A 290 17.68 16.06 36.38
CA LYS A 290 16.62 15.14 36.00
C LYS A 290 15.87 15.65 34.77
N TYR A 291 15.47 14.73 33.89
CA TYR A 291 14.58 15.05 32.77
C TYR A 291 13.17 15.40 33.29
N ASP A 292 12.37 16.10 32.48
CA ASP A 292 11.01 16.49 32.86
C ASP A 292 10.00 15.35 32.67
N TYR A 293 8.80 15.52 33.22
CA TYR A 293 7.70 14.59 33.00
C TYR A 293 7.09 14.76 31.60
N ASN A 294 6.58 13.67 31.02
CA ASN A 294 5.90 13.61 29.72
C ASN A 294 6.77 14.04 28.52
N GLU A 295 8.07 13.71 28.56
CA GLU A 295 8.98 13.96 27.46
C GLU A 295 8.60 13.10 26.24
N ASP A 296 8.74 13.68 25.05
CA ASP A 296 8.58 13.01 23.74
C ASP A 296 9.63 13.59 22.78
N GLN A 297 10.91 13.28 23.05
CA GLN A 297 12.05 13.91 22.40
C GLN A 297 12.69 13.00 21.35
N TYR A 298 13.02 13.59 20.21
CA TYR A 298 13.64 12.91 19.08
C TYR A 298 15.02 13.48 18.80
N TYR A 299 15.97 12.61 18.49
CA TYR A 299 17.31 12.98 18.06
C TYR A 299 17.65 12.23 16.78
N LEU A 300 18.08 12.94 15.75
CA LEU A 300 18.52 12.33 14.49
C LEU A 300 20.02 12.56 14.32
N ILE A 301 20.79 11.47 14.41
CA ILE A 301 22.22 11.47 14.09
C ILE A 301 22.36 11.19 12.59
N THR A 302 23.05 12.08 11.88
CA THR A 302 23.47 11.87 10.49
C THR A 302 24.99 11.89 10.38
N GLY A 303 25.56 10.70 10.23
CA GLY A 303 26.98 10.49 9.98
C GLY A 303 27.38 10.83 8.54
N THR A 304 28.69 10.82 8.28
CA THR A 304 29.25 10.97 6.93
C THR A 304 28.70 9.92 5.97
N GLU A 305 28.61 10.25 4.68
CA GLU A 305 28.08 9.30 3.69
C GLU A 305 28.86 7.97 3.69
N LYS A 306 28.13 6.87 3.51
CA LYS A 306 28.66 5.50 3.46
C LYS A 306 29.34 5.01 4.76
N SER A 307 29.25 5.77 5.85
CA SER A 307 29.71 5.33 7.18
C SER A 307 28.61 4.59 7.95
N LYS A 308 29.00 3.95 9.04
CA LYS A 308 28.11 3.44 10.09
C LYS A 308 28.30 4.23 11.37
N ILE A 309 27.32 4.23 12.27
CA ILE A 309 27.35 4.97 13.53
C ILE A 309 27.51 3.99 14.68
N ASN A 310 28.49 4.23 15.54
CA ASN A 310 28.69 3.53 16.80
C ASN A 310 28.31 4.46 17.96
N ILE A 311 27.32 4.05 18.76
CA ILE A 311 26.81 4.77 19.93
C ILE A 311 27.33 4.11 21.21
N ILE A 312 27.86 4.91 22.12
CA ILE A 312 28.44 4.49 23.39
C ILE A 312 27.74 5.26 24.52
N PHE A 313 27.07 4.54 25.41
CA PHE A 313 26.50 5.16 26.62
C PHE A 313 27.60 5.40 27.65
N VAL A 314 27.71 6.65 28.09
CA VAL A 314 28.53 7.05 29.23
C VAL A 314 27.71 6.96 30.51
N TYR A 315 26.42 7.31 30.44
CA TYR A 315 25.46 7.23 31.54
C TYR A 315 24.05 6.89 31.02
N PHE A 316 23.30 6.09 31.76
CA PHE A 316 21.87 5.84 31.49
C PHE A 316 21.12 5.46 32.78
N TYR A 317 20.11 6.25 33.12
CA TYR A 317 19.14 5.95 34.17
C TYR A 317 17.78 6.60 33.87
N THR A 318 16.77 5.76 33.62
CA THR A 318 15.36 6.17 33.49
C THR A 318 14.47 5.36 34.42
N GLU A 319 13.19 5.75 34.55
CA GLU A 319 12.21 4.90 35.23
C GLU A 319 12.11 3.53 34.52
N PRO A 320 12.34 2.41 35.22
CA PRO A 320 12.23 1.09 34.61
C PRO A 320 10.85 0.88 33.99
N LYS A 321 10.79 0.36 32.76
CA LYS A 321 9.57 -0.02 32.02
C LYS A 321 8.69 1.13 31.53
N TYR A 322 8.61 2.26 32.23
CA TYR A 322 7.71 3.37 31.88
C TYR A 322 8.41 4.45 31.05
N ASP A 323 9.67 4.75 31.38
CA ASP A 323 10.50 5.71 30.66
C ASP A 323 11.56 4.98 29.86
N TYR A 324 11.64 5.28 28.58
CA TYR A 324 12.48 4.51 27.69
C TYR A 324 13.13 5.34 26.59
N LEU A 325 14.29 4.85 26.15
CA LEU A 325 14.98 5.31 24.95
C LEU A 325 14.94 4.19 23.92
N VAL A 326 14.41 4.48 22.74
CA VAL A 326 14.46 3.57 21.59
C VAL A 326 15.46 4.11 20.58
N ILE A 327 16.31 3.24 20.06
CA ILE A 327 17.24 3.55 18.98
C ILE A 327 16.84 2.77 17.73
N TYR A 328 16.71 3.46 16.62
CA TYR A 328 16.31 2.92 15.33
C TYR A 328 17.46 3.03 14.32
N ASP A 329 17.67 1.96 13.55
CA ASP A 329 18.68 1.84 12.49
C ASP A 329 18.27 2.61 11.23
N GLY A 330 18.07 3.91 11.38
CA GLY A 330 17.66 4.81 10.31
C GLY A 330 16.90 6.03 10.77
N PRO A 331 16.42 6.84 9.82
CA PRO A 331 15.93 8.19 10.11
C PRO A 331 14.49 8.25 10.63
N SER A 332 13.80 7.11 10.79
CA SER A 332 12.38 7.07 11.12
C SER A 332 12.06 6.08 12.25
N LEU A 333 10.94 6.30 12.94
CA LEU A 333 10.38 5.41 13.96
C LEU A 333 10.04 4.01 13.45
N TYR A 334 10.04 3.84 12.14
CA TYR A 334 9.73 2.58 11.48
C TYR A 334 10.97 1.86 10.97
N SER A 335 12.12 2.54 10.95
CA SER A 335 13.40 1.89 10.69
C SER A 335 13.61 0.74 11.69
N LYS A 336 14.44 -0.25 11.34
CA LYS A 336 14.65 -1.42 12.19
C LYS A 336 15.07 -0.97 13.61
N LYS A 337 14.31 -1.37 14.63
CA LYS A 337 14.69 -1.09 16.01
C LYS A 337 15.99 -1.81 16.37
N LEU A 338 17.00 -1.06 16.81
CA LEU A 338 18.26 -1.61 17.32
C LEU A 338 18.09 -2.05 18.77
N ILE A 339 17.52 -1.18 19.61
CA ILE A 339 17.33 -1.46 21.03
C ILE A 339 16.22 -0.61 21.64
N THR A 340 15.63 -1.10 22.74
CA THR A 340 14.84 -0.30 23.68
C THR A 340 15.48 -0.42 25.05
N LEU A 341 15.79 0.72 25.67
CA LEU A 341 16.47 0.83 26.96
C LEU A 341 15.54 1.49 27.98
N SER A 342 15.55 0.97 29.21
CA SER A 342 14.88 1.57 30.36
C SER A 342 15.57 1.14 31.65
N GLY A 343 15.37 1.88 32.75
CA GLY A 343 15.98 1.56 34.04
C GLY A 343 17.43 2.05 34.15
N TYR A 344 18.19 1.47 35.07
CA TYR A 344 19.58 1.86 35.35
C TYR A 344 20.59 0.95 34.64
N MET A 345 21.52 1.54 33.88
CA MET A 345 22.68 0.81 33.35
C MET A 345 23.89 0.99 34.26
N ALA A 346 23.94 0.23 35.36
CA ALA A 346 24.99 0.39 36.36
C ALA A 346 26.38 -0.01 35.85
N ASN A 347 26.53 -1.17 35.21
CA ASN A 347 27.85 -1.76 34.90
C ASN A 347 27.73 -3.02 34.02
N SER A 348 26.75 -3.08 33.12
CA SER A 348 26.68 -4.20 32.19
C SER A 348 27.71 -4.02 31.07
N THR A 349 28.82 -4.75 31.15
CA THR A 349 29.89 -4.77 30.14
C THR A 349 29.39 -5.18 28.76
N SER A 350 28.25 -5.87 28.66
CA SER A 350 27.67 -6.37 27.40
C SER A 350 26.85 -5.34 26.61
N PHE A 351 26.46 -4.20 27.18
CA PHE A 351 25.56 -3.23 26.50
C PHE A 351 26.23 -1.90 26.10
N LYS A 352 27.57 -1.80 26.12
CA LYS A 352 28.26 -0.50 25.97
C LYS A 352 28.26 0.09 24.56
N GLN A 353 27.98 -0.68 23.50
CA GLN A 353 28.09 -0.18 22.13
C GLN A 353 26.93 -0.66 21.26
N ILE A 354 26.33 0.26 20.51
CA ILE A 354 25.26 -0.02 19.55
C ILE A 354 25.73 0.47 18.18
N GLN A 355 25.67 -0.42 17.19
CA GLN A 355 26.12 -0.14 15.83
C GLN A 355 24.93 -0.11 14.88
N SER A 356 24.87 0.91 14.04
CA SER A 356 23.94 0.98 12.93
C SER A 356 24.49 0.25 11.70
N SER A 357 23.59 -0.09 10.78
CA SER A 357 23.97 -0.61 9.46
C SER A 357 24.25 0.51 8.43
N GLN A 358 23.84 1.74 8.73
CA GLN A 358 23.93 2.90 7.84
C GLN A 358 24.29 4.20 8.57
N ASN A 359 24.43 5.31 7.84
CA ASN A 359 24.90 6.59 8.37
C ASN A 359 23.82 7.43 9.07
N LYS A 360 22.65 6.86 9.39
CA LYS A 360 21.58 7.59 10.09
C LYS A 360 21.00 6.74 11.22
N VAL A 361 20.79 7.37 12.37
CA VAL A 361 20.16 6.76 13.54
C VAL A 361 19.18 7.75 14.17
N LEU A 362 17.94 7.31 14.39
CA LEU A 362 16.94 8.05 15.14
C LEU A 362 16.89 7.51 16.58
N LEU A 363 16.93 8.40 17.55
CA LEU A 363 16.68 8.12 18.95
C LEU A 363 15.37 8.75 19.36
N HIS A 364 14.55 8.02 20.11
CA HIS A 364 13.27 8.47 20.64
C HIS A 364 13.22 8.24 22.14
N PHE A 365 13.21 9.32 22.91
CA PHE A 365 13.12 9.31 24.36
C PHE A 365 11.71 9.68 24.80
N VAL A 366 11.13 8.84 25.66
CA VAL A 366 9.78 9.05 26.22
C VAL A 366 9.84 8.92 27.73
N SER A 367 9.23 9.87 28.45
CA SER A 367 8.94 9.75 29.89
C SER A 367 7.45 9.84 30.18
N ASP A 368 7.02 9.25 31.30
CA ASP A 368 5.67 9.36 31.82
C ASP A 368 5.50 10.54 32.80
N TYR A 369 4.48 10.51 33.65
CA TYR A 369 4.13 11.59 34.56
C TYR A 369 4.47 11.32 36.04
N VAL A 370 5.21 10.25 36.36
CA VAL A 370 5.36 9.77 37.74
C VAL A 370 6.76 9.99 38.28
N PHE A 371 7.79 9.32 37.73
CA PHE A 371 9.15 9.42 38.25
C PHE A 371 10.12 9.93 37.19
N ASN A 372 11.13 10.68 37.65
CA ASN A 372 12.22 11.13 36.80
C ASN A 372 13.60 10.94 37.45
N TYR A 373 14.55 10.66 36.57
CA TYR A 373 15.95 10.39 36.88
C TYR A 373 16.85 11.25 35.97
N ASN A 374 18.15 11.04 36.02
CA ASN A 374 19.12 11.86 35.28
C ASN A 374 19.12 11.57 33.77
N GLY A 375 18.43 10.53 33.28
CA GLY A 375 18.29 10.25 31.86
C GLY A 375 19.55 9.64 31.26
N PHE A 376 20.09 10.20 30.20
CA PHE A 376 21.22 9.61 29.49
C PHE A 376 22.27 10.62 29.04
N PHE A 377 23.50 10.14 28.96
CA PHE A 377 24.61 10.79 28.26
C PHE A 377 25.30 9.75 27.39
N LEU A 378 25.38 10.02 26.09
CA LEU A 378 26.00 9.13 25.12
C LEU A 378 26.95 9.89 24.20
N LYS A 379 27.94 9.17 23.69
CA LYS A 379 28.82 9.61 22.62
C LYS A 379 28.55 8.77 21.38
N TRP A 380 28.72 9.35 20.21
CA TRP A 380 28.61 8.63 18.95
C TRP A 380 29.79 8.97 18.04
N LYS A 381 30.14 8.03 17.16
CA LYS A 381 31.18 8.22 16.13
C LYS A 381 30.87 7.40 14.89
N THR A 382 31.28 7.89 13.74
CA THR A 382 31.24 7.17 12.48
C THR A 382 32.40 6.19 12.38
N PHE A 383 32.21 5.06 11.70
CA PHE A 383 33.24 4.08 11.39
C PHE A 383 33.05 3.44 10.01
#